data_AF-A0A1L5KWA4-F1
#
_entry.id   AF-A0A1L5KWA4-F1
#
_cell.length_a   1.000
_cell.length_b   1.000
_cell.length_c   1.000
_cell.angle_alpha   90.00
_cell.angle_beta   90.00
_cell.angle_gamma   90.00
#
_symmetry.space_group_name_H-M   'P 1'
#
loop_
_entity.id
_entity.type
_entity.pdbx_description
1 polymer ?
#
loop_
_entity_poly.entity_id
_entity_poly.type
_entity_poly.pdbx_seq_one_letter_code
_entity_poly.pdbx_strand_id
1 'polypeptide(L)'
;MKNLLSRYISLSLALRYLNPLRTFFSIITLICLLGVSLGVMVLIVVLSVMGGLQKEIQGNLFAHSPHVQVCYRNDFGVREVIPDWVELSDKLRHVPGVQSTYALIEDYALVDVQGKQRPCFFRAIDTENAAQLEDLKHLIVSGNADLDMGEKAVISSIVAENMGLNVGD
;
A
#
# COMPACT_ATOMS: atom_id res chain seq x y z
N MET A 1 -5.08 -28.29 -45.85
CA MET A 1 -4.13 -27.42 -46.59
C MET A 1 -4.78 -26.20 -47.26
N LYS A 2 -6.01 -26.26 -47.81
CA LYS A 2 -6.68 -25.12 -48.49
C LYS A 2 -6.95 -23.89 -47.59
N ASN A 3 -7.23 -24.07 -46.29
CA ASN A 3 -7.52 -22.95 -45.38
C ASN A 3 -6.31 -22.07 -45.03
N LEU A 4 -5.09 -22.62 -45.02
CA LEU A 4 -3.88 -21.83 -44.76
C LEU A 4 -3.59 -20.89 -45.94
N LEU A 5 -3.66 -21.41 -47.17
CA LEU A 5 -3.41 -20.62 -48.39
C LEU A 5 -4.41 -19.47 -48.56
N SER A 6 -5.70 -19.72 -48.33
CA SER A 6 -6.74 -18.68 -48.37
C SER A 6 -6.48 -17.57 -47.33
N ARG A 7 -6.10 -17.93 -46.10
CA ARG A 7 -5.85 -16.96 -45.02
C ARG A 7 -4.66 -16.05 -45.30
N TYR A 8 -3.59 -16.57 -45.91
CA TYR A 8 -2.45 -15.75 -46.34
C TYR A 8 -2.82 -14.77 -47.48
N ILE A 9 -3.62 -15.22 -48.44
CA ILE A 9 -4.10 -14.38 -49.54
C ILE A 9 -5.00 -13.25 -49.00
N SER A 10 -5.97 -13.58 -48.13
CA SER A 10 -6.86 -12.59 -47.51
C SER A 10 -6.11 -11.55 -46.68
N LEU A 11 -5.10 -11.96 -45.91
CA LEU A 11 -4.31 -11.05 -45.08
C LEU A 11 -3.41 -10.15 -45.94
N SER A 12 -2.84 -10.68 -47.03
CA SER A 12 -2.06 -9.90 -48.00
C SER A 12 -2.93 -8.90 -48.77
N LEU A 13 -4.17 -9.26 -49.13
CA LEU A 13 -5.13 -8.31 -49.72
C LEU A 13 -5.54 -7.25 -48.69
N ALA A 14 -5.89 -7.66 -47.47
CA ALA A 14 -6.28 -6.73 -46.41
C ALA A 14 -5.19 -5.69 -46.14
N LEU A 15 -3.93 -6.10 -45.97
CA LEU A 15 -2.80 -5.18 -45.73
C LEU A 15 -2.54 -4.24 -46.92
N ARG A 16 -2.77 -4.71 -48.15
CA ARG A 16 -2.62 -3.89 -49.38
C ARG A 16 -3.70 -2.82 -49.50
N TYR A 17 -4.93 -3.11 -49.07
CA TYR A 17 -6.05 -2.16 -49.05
C TYR A 17 -6.09 -1.29 -47.79
N LEU A 18 -5.49 -1.73 -46.68
CA LEU A 18 -5.31 -0.94 -45.46
C LEU A 18 -4.26 0.17 -45.64
N ASN A 19 -3.42 0.07 -46.68
CA ASN A 19 -2.33 1.01 -46.94
C ASN A 19 -2.89 2.32 -47.53
N PRO A 20 -2.96 3.43 -46.77
CA PRO A 20 -3.73 4.61 -47.15
C PRO A 20 -3.08 5.42 -48.27
N LEU A 21 -1.82 5.14 -48.61
CA LEU A 21 -0.91 6.01 -49.37
C LEU A 21 -1.20 6.24 -50.86
N ARG A 22 -2.33 5.79 -51.44
CA ARG A 22 -2.52 5.83 -52.91
C ARG A 22 -3.77 6.56 -53.45
N THR A 23 -4.71 7.02 -52.61
CA THR A 23 -5.97 7.67 -53.09
C THR A 23 -6.45 8.76 -52.11
N PHE A 24 -7.26 9.73 -52.58
CA PHE A 24 -7.86 10.83 -51.78
C PHE A 24 -8.57 10.41 -50.47
N PHE A 25 -8.97 9.15 -50.32
CA PHE A 25 -9.51 8.58 -49.08
C PHE A 25 -8.46 8.33 -47.97
N SER A 26 -7.18 8.66 -48.20
CA SER A 26 -6.07 8.50 -47.25
C SER A 26 -6.19 9.32 -45.97
N ILE A 27 -6.82 10.50 -46.01
CA ILE A 27 -6.88 11.39 -44.83
C ILE A 27 -7.89 10.87 -43.81
N ILE A 28 -9.04 10.37 -44.27
CA ILE A 28 -10.12 9.86 -43.42
C ILE A 28 -9.65 8.59 -42.71
N THR A 29 -9.01 7.67 -43.45
CA THR A 29 -8.45 6.44 -42.89
C THR A 29 -7.39 6.70 -41.83
N LEU A 30 -6.53 7.71 -42.02
CA LEU A 30 -5.56 8.14 -41.01
C LEU A 30 -6.23 8.67 -39.74
N ILE A 31 -7.23 9.55 -39.88
CA ILE A 31 -7.96 10.13 -38.75
C ILE A 31 -8.71 9.03 -37.97
N CYS A 32 -9.37 8.10 -38.66
CA CYS A 32 -10.06 6.98 -38.02
C CYS A 32 -9.08 6.06 -37.26
N LEU A 33 -7.91 5.75 -37.84
CA LEU A 33 -6.89 4.94 -37.19
C LEU A 33 -6.37 5.63 -35.93
N LEU A 34 -6.08 6.94 -36.01
CA LEU A 34 -5.64 7.73 -34.87
C LEU A 34 -6.71 7.77 -33.78
N GLY A 35 -7.97 8.05 -34.12
CA GLY A 35 -9.07 8.09 -33.15
C GLY A 35 -9.26 6.77 -32.39
N VAL A 36 -9.23 5.63 -33.10
CA VAL A 36 -9.34 4.31 -32.46
C VAL A 36 -8.10 4.01 -31.61
N SER A 37 -6.90 4.30 -32.11
CA SER A 37 -5.66 4.07 -31.36
C SER A 37 -5.62 4.87 -30.06
N LEU A 38 -6.05 6.13 -30.10
CA LEU A 38 -6.08 7.03 -28.95
C LEU A 38 -7.17 6.60 -27.94
N GLY A 39 -8.34 6.19 -28.42
CA GLY A 39 -9.40 5.64 -27.56
C GLY A 39 -8.97 4.37 -26.82
N VAL A 40 -8.35 3.42 -27.54
CA VAL A 40 -7.84 2.18 -26.94
C VAL A 40 -6.67 2.47 -25.99
N MET A 41 -5.77 3.39 -26.34
CA MET A 41 -4.66 3.81 -25.47
C MET A 41 -5.18 4.35 -24.13
N VAL A 42 -6.15 5.27 -24.16
CA VAL A 42 -6.72 5.85 -22.94
C VAL A 42 -7.35 4.75 -22.07
N LEU A 43 -8.09 3.83 -22.68
CA LEU A 43 -8.69 2.71 -21.94
C LEU A 43 -7.63 1.83 -21.28
N ILE A 44 -6.55 1.49 -21.99
CA ILE A 44 -5.44 0.69 -21.44
C ILE A 44 -4.78 1.42 -20.26
N VAL A 45 -4.51 2.73 -20.39
CA VAL A 45 -3.88 3.52 -19.32
C VAL A 45 -4.76 3.55 -18.07
N VAL A 46 -6.07 3.81 -18.20
CA VAL A 46 -6.98 3.85 -17.06
C VAL A 46 -7.05 2.49 -16.36
N LEU A 47 -7.18 1.40 -17.13
CA LEU A 47 -7.18 0.04 -16.59
C LEU A 47 -5.85 -0.29 -15.90
N SER A 48 -4.72 0.15 -16.46
CA SER A 48 -3.40 -0.06 -15.86
C SER A 48 -3.24 0.69 -14.55
N VAL A 49 -3.71 1.95 -14.47
CA VAL A 49 -3.63 2.75 -13.25
C VAL A 49 -4.53 2.15 -12.17
N MET A 50 -5.78 1.82 -12.50
CA MET A 50 -6.72 1.22 -11.55
C MET A 50 -6.25 -0.15 -11.07
N GLY A 51 -5.75 -0.99 -11.97
CA GLY A 51 -5.20 -2.30 -11.62
C GLY A 51 -3.95 -2.20 -10.73
N GLY A 52 -3.05 -1.26 -11.04
CA GLY A 52 -1.86 -0.99 -10.22
C GLY A 52 -2.23 -0.47 -8.83
N LEU A 53 -3.12 0.52 -8.76
CA LEU A 53 -3.58 1.10 -7.50
C LEU A 53 -4.30 0.07 -6.63
N GLN A 54 -5.18 -0.76 -7.21
CA GLN A 54 -5.87 -1.81 -6.46
C GLN A 54 -4.88 -2.79 -5.82
N LYS A 55 -3.83 -3.19 -6.56
CA LYS A 55 -2.79 -4.08 -6.05
C LYS A 55 -2.00 -3.42 -4.91
N GLU A 56 -1.67 -2.13 -5.06
CA GLU A 56 -0.93 -1.36 -4.07
C GLU A 56 -1.75 -1.16 -2.78
N ILE A 57 -3.02 -0.78 -2.91
CA ILE A 57 -3.94 -0.63 -1.77
C ILE A 57 -4.14 -1.97 -1.07
N GLN A 58 -4.35 -3.04 -1.84
CA GLN A 58 -4.53 -4.38 -1.26
C GLN A 58 -3.27 -4.84 -0.52
N GLY A 59 -2.08 -4.68 -1.13
CA GLY A 59 -0.82 -5.05 -0.49
C GLY A 59 -0.58 -4.29 0.81
N ASN A 60 -0.70 -2.97 0.79
CA ASN A 60 -0.41 -2.14 1.95
C ASN A 60 -1.43 -2.29 3.09
N LEU A 61 -2.72 -2.49 2.78
CA LEU A 61 -3.75 -2.64 3.83
C LEU A 61 -3.68 -3.99 4.55
N PHE A 62 -3.34 -5.08 3.84
CA PHE A 62 -3.28 -6.42 4.43
C PHE A 62 -1.92 -6.76 5.05
N ALA A 63 -0.85 -6.05 4.71
CA ALA A 63 0.50 -6.40 5.17
C ALA A 63 0.78 -6.07 6.64
N HIS A 64 0.16 -5.02 7.21
CA HIS A 64 0.65 -4.43 8.48
C HIS A 64 -0.42 -4.03 9.49
N SER A 65 -1.64 -4.56 9.35
CA SER A 65 -2.71 -4.34 10.33
C SER A 65 -2.85 -5.54 11.29
N PRO A 66 -3.01 -5.33 12.60
CA PRO A 66 -3.32 -6.42 13.52
C PRO A 66 -4.58 -7.15 13.07
N HIS A 67 -4.50 -8.48 12.98
CA HIS A 67 -5.58 -9.33 12.49
C HIS A 67 -6.87 -9.19 13.29
N VAL A 68 -6.76 -8.89 14.59
CA VAL A 68 -7.88 -8.66 15.50
C VAL A 68 -7.51 -7.53 16.46
N GLN A 69 -8.39 -6.54 16.58
CA GLN A 69 -8.29 -5.48 17.60
C GLN A 69 -9.43 -5.66 18.61
N VAL A 70 -9.09 -5.72 19.89
CA VAL A 70 -10.07 -5.72 20.98
C VAL A 70 -10.11 -4.31 21.57
N CYS A 71 -11.26 -3.66 21.45
CA CYS A 71 -11.47 -2.30 21.96
C CYS A 71 -12.68 -2.30 22.89
N TYR A 72 -12.53 -1.69 24.07
CA TYR A 72 -13.68 -1.37 24.91
C TYR A 72 -14.35 -0.11 24.37
N ARG A 73 -15.67 -0.13 24.29
CA ARG A 73 -16.48 0.98 23.78
C ARG A 73 -17.56 1.25 24.80
N ASN A 74 -17.64 2.50 25.27
CA ASN A 74 -18.69 2.92 26.19
C ASN A 74 -20.04 3.01 25.49
N ASP A 75 -21.11 3.23 26.26
CA ASP A 75 -22.49 3.35 25.74
C ASP A 75 -22.67 4.47 24.71
N PHE A 76 -21.77 5.45 24.70
CA PHE A 76 -21.74 6.57 23.75
C PHE A 76 -20.93 6.28 22.48
N GLY A 77 -20.40 5.07 22.33
CA GLY A 77 -19.66 4.66 21.15
C GLY A 77 -18.20 5.10 21.12
N VAL A 78 -17.68 5.69 22.20
CA VAL A 78 -16.31 6.19 22.32
C VAL A 78 -15.39 5.06 22.81
N ARG A 79 -14.18 4.98 22.23
CA ARG A 79 -13.14 4.05 22.69
C ARG A 79 -12.70 4.44 24.10
N GLU A 80 -12.73 3.50 25.02
CA GLU A 80 -12.26 3.71 26.39
C GLU A 80 -11.07 2.79 26.68
N VAL A 81 -10.26 3.18 27.66
CA VAL A 81 -9.14 2.38 28.13
C VAL A 81 -9.71 1.10 28.75
N ILE A 82 -9.11 -0.05 28.42
CA ILE A 82 -9.46 -1.33 29.02
C ILE A 82 -8.86 -1.35 30.44
N PRO A 83 -9.67 -1.31 31.53
CA PRO A 83 -9.15 -1.59 32.85
C PRO A 83 -8.69 -3.05 32.88
N ASP A 84 -7.48 -3.31 33.38
CA ASP A 84 -6.89 -4.65 33.51
C ASP A 84 -6.67 -5.40 32.18
N TRP A 85 -6.08 -4.70 31.19
CA TRP A 85 -5.70 -5.30 29.91
C TRP A 85 -4.80 -6.55 30.05
N VAL A 86 -4.00 -6.65 31.12
CA VAL A 86 -3.10 -7.77 31.38
C VAL A 86 -3.91 -9.07 31.59
N GLU A 87 -4.91 -9.06 32.46
CA GLU A 87 -5.75 -10.23 32.73
C GLU A 87 -6.56 -10.64 31.49
N LEU A 88 -7.05 -9.65 30.72
CA LEU A 88 -7.71 -9.90 29.45
C LEU A 88 -6.74 -10.53 28.43
N SER A 89 -5.52 -10.04 28.35
CA SER A 89 -4.49 -10.55 27.43
C SER A 89 -4.15 -12.01 27.73
N ASP A 90 -4.08 -12.39 29.00
CA ASP A 90 -3.84 -13.77 29.43
C ASP A 90 -5.01 -14.68 29.08
N LYS A 91 -6.26 -14.25 29.31
CA LYS A 91 -7.45 -15.00 28.89
C LYS A 91 -7.48 -15.23 27.37
N LEU A 92 -7.11 -14.21 26.60
CA LEU A 92 -7.08 -14.28 25.14
C LEU A 92 -5.96 -15.18 24.60
N ARG A 93 -4.81 -15.26 25.27
CA ARG A 93 -3.72 -16.20 24.90
C ARG A 93 -4.14 -17.67 24.96
N HIS A 94 -5.11 -18.01 25.80
CA HIS A 94 -5.60 -19.38 25.94
C HIS A 94 -6.65 -19.76 24.87
N VAL A 95 -7.08 -18.82 24.01
CA VAL A 95 -8.05 -19.09 22.94
C VAL A 95 -7.34 -19.80 21.78
N PRO A 96 -7.87 -20.92 21.27
CA PRO A 96 -7.25 -21.64 20.15
C PRO A 96 -7.20 -20.76 18.89
N GLY A 97 -6.00 -20.60 18.33
CA GLY A 97 -5.74 -19.79 17.14
C GLY A 97 -5.08 -18.42 17.40
N VAL A 98 -4.95 -18.00 18.67
CA VAL A 98 -4.24 -16.77 19.04
C VAL A 98 -2.73 -17.05 19.11
N GLN A 99 -1.93 -16.37 18.28
CA GLN A 99 -0.47 -16.52 18.26
C GLN A 99 0.23 -15.59 19.25
N SER A 100 -0.21 -14.34 19.34
CA SER A 100 0.34 -13.34 20.25
C SER A 100 -0.73 -12.33 20.67
N THR A 101 -0.58 -11.78 21.87
CA THR A 101 -1.40 -10.67 22.38
C THR A 101 -0.47 -9.61 22.94
N TYR A 102 -0.71 -8.34 22.60
CA TYR A 102 0.03 -7.18 23.08
C TYR A 102 -0.94 -5.99 23.24
N ALA A 103 -0.55 -5.04 24.07
CA ALA A 103 -1.27 -3.78 24.19
C ALA A 103 -1.00 -2.91 22.95
N LEU A 104 -2.07 -2.37 22.35
CA LEU A 104 -1.98 -1.43 21.24
C LEU A 104 -2.33 -0.03 21.75
N ILE A 105 -1.34 0.86 21.79
CA ILE A 105 -1.53 2.27 22.12
C ILE A 105 -1.18 3.08 20.88
N GLU A 106 -2.13 3.86 20.41
CA GLU A 106 -2.04 4.68 19.21
C GLU A 106 -2.62 6.06 19.51
N ASP A 107 -1.83 7.10 19.32
CA ASP A 107 -2.29 8.48 19.51
C ASP A 107 -1.49 9.45 18.63
N TYR A 108 -1.87 10.72 18.64
CA TYR A 108 -1.16 11.78 17.94
C TYR A 108 -0.19 12.47 18.89
N ALA A 109 1.07 12.57 18.47
CA ALA A 109 2.10 13.34 19.17
C ALA A 109 2.55 14.52 18.30
N LEU A 110 2.96 15.61 18.93
CA LEU A 110 3.60 16.72 18.23
C LEU A 110 5.12 16.52 18.29
N VAL A 111 5.75 16.36 17.13
CA VAL A 111 7.21 16.26 17.02
C VAL A 111 7.75 17.63 16.69
N ASP A 112 8.68 18.12 17.50
CA ASP A 112 9.39 19.39 17.27
C ASP A 112 10.87 19.10 17.02
N VAL A 113 11.35 19.47 15.83
CA VAL A 113 12.76 19.36 15.46
C VAL A 113 13.23 20.74 15.02
N GLN A 114 14.13 21.35 15.80
CA GLN A 114 14.75 22.64 15.48
C GLN A 114 13.71 23.74 15.10
N GLY A 115 12.55 23.77 15.78
CA GLY A 115 11.49 24.75 15.54
C GLY A 115 10.53 24.38 14.40
N LYS A 116 10.67 23.20 13.78
CA LYS A 116 9.67 22.63 12.87
C LYS A 116 8.77 21.68 13.65
N GLN A 117 7.57 22.15 13.97
CA GLN A 117 6.55 21.35 14.64
C GLN A 117 5.65 20.65 13.62
N ARG A 118 5.46 19.34 13.78
CA ARG A 118 4.50 18.57 12.99
C ARG A 118 3.73 17.58 13.86
N PRO A 119 2.40 17.48 13.68
CA PRO A 119 1.65 16.38 14.27
C PRO A 119 2.03 15.09 13.55
N CYS A 120 2.39 14.09 14.32
CA CYS A 120 2.71 12.74 13.87
C CYS A 120 1.84 11.74 14.61
N PHE A 121 1.45 10.69 13.90
CA PHE A 121 0.82 9.55 14.54
C PHE A 121 1.91 8.68 15.14
N PHE A 122 1.80 8.34 16.43
CA PHE A 122 2.71 7.41 17.07
C PHE A 122 1.96 6.15 17.50
N ARG A 123 2.69 5.05 17.49
CA ARG A 123 2.23 3.75 17.98
C ARG A 123 3.25 3.27 19.01
N ALA A 124 2.78 2.94 20.22
CA ALA A 124 3.63 2.29 21.20
C ALA A 124 3.83 0.82 20.82
N ILE A 125 5.06 0.34 21.00
CA ILE A 125 5.44 -1.05 20.76
C ILE A 125 5.88 -1.64 22.08
N ASP A 126 5.35 -2.81 22.41
CA ASP A 126 5.75 -3.59 23.56
C ASP A 126 7.06 -4.33 23.24
N THR A 127 8.15 -3.93 23.91
CA THR A 127 9.48 -4.50 23.70
C THR A 127 9.62 -5.90 24.30
N GLU A 128 8.72 -6.30 25.21
CA GLU A 128 8.71 -7.65 25.79
C GLU A 128 8.09 -8.69 24.85
N ASN A 129 7.29 -8.24 23.87
CA ASN A 129 6.65 -9.13 22.90
C ASN A 129 7.51 -9.39 21.66
N ALA A 130 8.08 -10.60 21.58
CA ALA A 130 8.96 -11.01 20.48
C ALA A 130 8.30 -10.91 19.09
N ALA A 131 6.99 -11.18 18.98
CA ALA A 131 6.29 -11.13 17.70
C ALA A 131 6.18 -9.69 17.16
N GLN A 132 5.85 -8.75 18.05
CA GLN A 132 5.74 -7.33 17.68
C GLN A 132 7.12 -6.74 17.31
N LEU A 133 8.17 -7.21 17.98
CA LEU A 133 9.55 -6.80 17.68
C LEU A 133 10.07 -7.41 16.37
N GLU A 134 9.69 -8.63 16.03
CA GLU A 134 10.05 -9.28 14.76
C GLU A 134 9.40 -8.58 13.57
N ASP A 135 8.11 -8.25 13.67
CA ASP A 135 7.39 -7.44 12.68
C ASP A 135 8.06 -6.06 12.48
N LEU A 136 8.49 -5.41 13.57
CA LEU A 136 9.21 -4.14 13.51
C LEU A 136 10.57 -4.27 12.81
N LYS A 137 11.34 -5.32 13.11
CA LYS A 137 12.66 -5.57 12.48
C LYS A 137 12.56 -5.69 10.97
N HIS A 138 11.49 -6.29 10.46
CA HIS A 138 11.25 -6.39 9.01
C HIS A 138 11.01 -5.03 8.33
N LEU A 139 10.57 -4.02 9.07
CA LEU A 139 10.26 -2.69 8.57
C LEU A 139 11.45 -1.71 8.64
N ILE A 140 12.53 -2.08 9.33
CA ILE A 140 13.69 -1.20 9.54
C ILE A 140 14.58 -1.17 8.30
N VAL A 141 14.69 0.02 7.71
CA VAL A 141 15.55 0.28 6.54
C VAL A 141 16.96 0.70 6.97
N SER A 142 17.09 1.42 8.09
CA SER A 142 18.37 1.92 8.61
C SER A 142 18.29 2.07 10.13
N GLY A 143 19.38 1.76 10.84
CA GLY A 143 19.43 1.76 12.30
C GLY A 143 19.15 0.38 12.93
N ASN A 144 18.73 0.38 14.20
CA ASN A 144 18.47 -0.84 14.96
C ASN A 144 17.12 -0.76 15.69
N ALA A 145 16.43 -1.90 15.83
CA ALA A 145 15.10 -2.00 16.45
C ALA A 145 15.12 -1.90 17.98
N ASP A 146 16.16 -1.32 18.55
CA ASP A 146 16.38 -1.28 19.99
C ASP A 146 15.64 -0.08 20.57
N LEU A 147 14.40 -0.30 20.99
CA LEU A 147 13.56 0.67 21.66
C LEU A 147 13.83 0.61 23.16
N ASP A 148 14.01 1.77 23.79
CA ASP A 148 14.10 1.90 25.23
C ASP A 148 13.01 2.86 25.72
N MET A 149 12.70 2.83 27.01
CA MET A 149 11.60 3.57 27.67
C MET A 149 11.75 5.11 27.65
N GLY A 150 12.80 5.68 27.03
CA GLY A 150 13.00 7.14 27.11
C GLY A 150 13.84 7.81 26.03
N GLU A 151 14.80 7.13 25.41
CA GLU A 151 15.81 7.82 24.58
C GLU A 151 15.81 7.42 23.11
N LYS A 152 15.12 6.35 22.72
CA LYS A 152 15.15 5.81 21.36
C LYS A 152 13.75 5.71 20.80
N ALA A 153 13.53 6.30 19.63
CA ALA A 153 12.29 6.20 18.89
C ALA A 153 12.57 5.71 17.47
N VAL A 154 11.69 4.86 16.95
CA VAL A 154 11.71 4.47 15.54
C VAL A 154 10.79 5.40 14.77
N ILE A 155 11.33 6.05 13.75
CA ILE A 155 10.62 7.02 12.93
C ILE A 155 10.46 6.45 11.52
N SER A 156 9.32 6.71 10.89
CA SER A 156 9.11 6.31 9.50
C SER A 156 10.03 7.09 8.57
N SER A 157 10.47 6.47 7.47
CA SER A 157 11.32 7.11 6.46
C SER A 157 10.74 8.44 5.96
N ILE A 158 9.41 8.50 5.81
CA ILE A 158 8.69 9.70 5.37
C ILE A 158 8.83 10.83 6.37
N VAL A 159 8.68 10.55 7.68
CA VAL A 159 8.83 11.58 8.72
C VAL A 159 10.29 12.02 8.82
N ALA A 160 11.23 11.07 8.76
CA ALA A 160 12.66 11.37 8.78
C ALA A 160 13.08 12.27 7.62
N GLU A 161 12.68 11.96 6.38
CA GLU A 161 12.98 12.76 5.18
C GLU A 161 12.34 14.16 5.25
N ASN A 162 11.09 14.24 5.70
CA ASN A 162 10.38 15.51 5.83
C ASN A 162 10.97 16.44 6.89
N MET A 163 11.50 15.88 7.98
CA MET A 163 12.08 16.63 9.09
C MET A 163 13.60 16.81 8.95
N GLY A 164 14.24 16.10 8.02
CA GLY A 164 15.69 16.13 7.79
C GLY A 164 16.48 15.39 8.87
N LEU A 165 15.89 14.34 9.46
CA LEU A 165 16.49 13.54 10.53
C LEU A 165 17.31 12.39 9.96
N ASN A 166 18.46 12.10 10.57
CA ASN A 166 19.26 10.92 10.31
C ASN A 166 19.29 9.96 11.51
N VAL A 167 19.74 8.73 11.29
CA VAL A 167 19.90 7.75 12.36
C VAL A 167 20.99 8.24 13.33
N GLY A 168 20.60 8.51 14.57
CA GLY A 168 21.51 8.94 15.65
C GLY A 168 21.40 10.41 16.06
N ASP A 169 20.51 11.18 15.42
CA ASP A 169 20.11 12.54 15.86
C ASP A 169 19.09 12.49 17.00
#